data_AF-A0A7G8V399-F1
#
_entry.id   AF-A0A7G8V399-F1
#
_cell.length_a   1.000
_cell.length_b   1.000
_cell.length_c   1.000
_cell.angle_alpha   90.00
_cell.angle_beta   90.00
_cell.angle_gamma   90.00
#
_symmetry.space_group_name_H-M   'P 1'
#
loop_
_entity.id
_entity.type
_entity.pdbx_description
1 polymer ?
#
loop_
_entity_poly.entity_id
_entity_poly.type
_entity_poly.pdbx_seq_one_letter_code
_entity_poly.pdbx_strand_id
1 'polypeptide(L)'
;MWGEHPWDNDRAPDWFGVMMDKTGLAGYVRETLSTEINKDSAEVLRTAAFCLIQFGHIYVWPHEGLKGDLTLGIAALQQVLTDNEYCYSEEITADIRAELLQLEERKENIIG
;
A
#
# COMPACT_ATOMS: atom_id res chain seq x y z
N MET A 1 21.20 7.27 14.42
CA MET A 1 19.90 6.77 14.89
C MET A 1 19.15 7.94 15.49
N TRP A 2 17.87 8.06 15.16
CA TRP A 2 17.02 9.22 15.46
C TRP A 2 15.63 8.81 16.00
N GLY A 3 15.46 7.51 16.29
CA GLY A 3 14.24 6.90 16.81
C GLY A 3 14.45 5.41 17.09
N GLU A 4 13.37 4.70 17.39
CA GLU A 4 13.38 3.30 17.84
C GLU A 4 13.04 2.30 16.72
N HIS A 5 12.53 2.78 15.58
CA HIS A 5 12.19 1.92 14.46
C HIS A 5 13.41 1.51 13.64
N PRO A 6 13.36 0.37 12.92
CA PRO A 6 14.46 -0.09 12.09
C PRO A 6 14.90 0.89 10.98
N TRP A 7 14.03 1.80 10.56
CA TRP A 7 14.32 2.85 9.58
C TRP A 7 14.78 4.17 10.21
N ASP A 8 14.79 4.30 11.54
CA ASP A 8 15.22 5.51 12.25
C ASP A 8 16.75 5.55 12.37
N ASN A 9 17.42 5.39 11.24
CA ASN A 9 18.86 5.59 11.03
C ASN A 9 19.13 5.94 9.57
N ASP A 10 20.37 6.35 9.26
CA ASP A 10 20.70 6.80 7.91
C ASP A 10 20.87 5.64 6.91
N ARG A 11 21.14 4.42 7.40
CA ARG A 11 21.49 3.27 6.55
C ARG A 11 20.27 2.52 6.03
N ALA A 12 19.19 2.46 6.81
CA ALA A 12 18.01 1.70 6.46
C ALA A 12 17.24 2.31 5.28
N PRO A 13 16.98 3.63 5.21
CA PRO A 13 16.38 4.25 4.03
C PRO A 13 17.18 3.99 2.75
N ASP A 14 18.52 4.10 2.80
CA ASP A 14 19.41 3.78 1.68
C ASP A 14 19.26 2.32 1.25
N TRP A 15 19.23 1.39 2.21
CA TRP A 15 19.06 -0.03 1.95
C TRP A 15 17.71 -0.33 1.31
N PHE A 16 16.62 0.27 1.82
CA PHE A 16 15.28 0.12 1.23
C PHE A 16 15.21 0.69 -0.18
N GLY A 17 15.82 1.85 -0.44
CA GLY A 17 15.93 2.42 -1.78
C GLY A 17 16.59 1.44 -2.76
N VAL A 18 17.77 0.91 -2.41
CA VAL A 18 18.47 -0.08 -3.23
C VAL A 18 17.66 -1.37 -3.43
N MET A 19 16.92 -1.82 -2.42
CA MET A 19 16.07 -3.01 -2.51
C MET A 19 14.89 -2.79 -3.46
N MET A 20 14.20 -1.66 -3.35
CA MET A 20 13.07 -1.31 -4.20
C MET A 20 13.50 -1.17 -5.66
N ASP A 21 14.65 -0.55 -5.92
CA ASP A 21 15.20 -0.40 -7.27
C ASP A 21 15.56 -1.76 -7.89
N LYS A 22 16.18 -2.66 -7.11
CA LYS A 22 16.59 -3.98 -7.60
C LYS A 22 15.41 -4.93 -7.86
N THR A 23 14.38 -4.86 -7.03
CA THR A 23 13.23 -5.76 -7.11
C THR A 23 12.13 -5.24 -8.04
N GLY A 24 12.07 -3.93 -8.26
CA GLY A 24 10.96 -3.29 -8.96
C GLY A 24 9.64 -3.35 -8.19
N LEU A 25 9.67 -3.69 -6.88
CA LEU A 25 8.47 -3.95 -6.08
C LEU A 25 7.47 -2.78 -6.14
N ALA A 26 7.94 -1.55 -5.92
CA ALA A 26 7.07 -0.37 -5.95
C ALA A 26 6.42 -0.14 -7.33
N GLY A 27 7.17 -0.40 -8.41
CA GLY A 27 6.64 -0.32 -9.77
C GLY A 27 5.57 -1.37 -10.04
N TYR A 28 5.82 -2.62 -9.64
CA TYR A 28 4.87 -3.73 -9.82
C TYR A 28 3.58 -3.52 -9.01
N VAL A 29 3.70 -3.06 -7.77
CA VAL A 29 2.55 -2.70 -6.93
C VAL A 29 1.75 -1.56 -7.57
N ARG A 30 2.41 -0.49 -8.03
CA ARG A 30 1.75 0.63 -8.70
C ARG A 30 1.00 0.20 -9.96
N GLU A 31 1.64 -0.59 -10.82
CA GLU A 31 1.03 -1.11 -12.04
C GLU A 31 -0.23 -1.93 -11.72
N THR A 32 -0.12 -2.82 -10.73
CA THR A 32 -1.24 -3.64 -10.26
C THR A 32 -2.40 -2.78 -9.76
N LEU A 33 -2.12 -1.80 -8.89
CA LEU A 33 -3.13 -0.90 -8.33
C LEU A 33 -3.74 0.06 -9.35
N SER A 34 -3.09 0.24 -10.50
CA SER A 34 -3.61 1.06 -11.60
C SER A 34 -4.61 0.31 -12.49
N THR A 35 -4.83 -0.98 -12.23
CA THR A 35 -5.83 -1.78 -12.96
C THR A 35 -7.24 -1.55 -12.42
N GLU A 36 -8.23 -1.63 -13.31
CA GLU A 36 -9.64 -1.64 -12.90
C GLU A 36 -10.02 -3.02 -12.37
N ILE A 37 -10.92 -3.04 -11.37
CA ILE A 37 -11.43 -4.29 -10.84
C ILE A 37 -12.16 -5.10 -11.92
N ASN A 38 -11.87 -6.39 -11.95
CA ASN A 38 -12.59 -7.40 -12.72
C ASN A 38 -12.78 -8.64 -11.86
N LYS A 39 -13.50 -9.64 -12.40
CA LYS A 39 -13.95 -10.83 -11.68
C LYS A 39 -12.83 -11.59 -10.95
N ASP A 40 -11.61 -11.54 -11.45
CA ASP A 40 -10.49 -12.33 -10.92
C ASP A 40 -9.38 -11.44 -10.29
N SER A 41 -9.63 -10.14 -10.13
CA SER A 41 -8.57 -9.19 -9.70
C SER A 41 -8.72 -8.69 -8.27
N ALA A 42 -9.84 -8.92 -7.59
CA ALA A 42 -10.08 -8.38 -6.25
C ALA A 42 -9.01 -8.82 -5.23
N GLU A 43 -8.64 -10.10 -5.25
CA GLU A 43 -7.59 -10.65 -4.39
C GLU A 43 -6.21 -10.04 -4.67
N VAL A 44 -5.90 -9.80 -5.95
CA VAL A 44 -4.63 -9.24 -6.39
C VAL A 44 -4.53 -7.76 -6.03
N LEU A 45 -5.62 -7.00 -6.23
CA LEU A 45 -5.71 -5.59 -5.84
C LEU A 45 -5.56 -5.40 -4.33
N ARG A 46 -6.25 -6.22 -3.51
CA ARG A 46 -6.09 -6.19 -2.05
C ARG A 46 -4.66 -6.55 -1.66
N THR A 47 -4.06 -7.56 -2.31
CA THR A 47 -2.66 -7.96 -2.04
C THR A 47 -1.68 -6.83 -2.34
N ALA A 48 -1.84 -6.14 -3.47
CA ALA A 48 -0.99 -4.99 -3.81
C ALA A 48 -1.18 -3.83 -2.82
N ALA A 49 -2.41 -3.57 -2.38
CA ALA A 49 -2.68 -2.55 -1.36
C ALA A 49 -2.05 -2.94 0.00
N PHE A 50 -2.04 -4.22 0.36
CA PHE A 50 -1.38 -4.73 1.55
C PHE A 50 0.13 -4.45 1.55
N CYS A 51 0.80 -4.46 0.39
CA CYS A 51 2.20 -4.03 0.31
C CYS A 51 2.39 -2.58 0.78
N LEU A 52 1.47 -1.67 0.47
CA LEU A 52 1.52 -0.28 0.95
C LEU A 52 1.23 -0.17 2.44
N ILE A 53 0.46 -1.09 3.02
CA ILE A 53 0.23 -1.15 4.47
C ILE A 53 1.52 -1.54 5.19
N GLN A 54 2.25 -2.52 4.66
CA GLN A 54 3.49 -2.99 5.28
C GLN A 54 4.68 -2.06 5.02
N PHE A 55 4.82 -1.54 3.80
CA PHE A 55 6.02 -0.85 3.35
C PHE A 55 5.83 0.63 3.02
N GLY A 56 4.61 1.14 2.97
CA GLY A 56 4.26 2.51 2.54
C GLY A 56 4.70 3.63 3.49
N HIS A 57 5.83 3.50 4.18
CA HIS A 57 6.38 4.51 5.06
C HIS A 57 7.33 5.45 4.29
N ILE A 58 7.42 6.73 4.66
CA ILE A 58 8.25 7.74 3.96
C ILE A 58 9.74 7.39 3.90
N TYR A 59 10.22 6.61 4.88
CA TYR A 59 11.61 6.14 4.97
C TYR A 59 11.84 4.73 4.40
N VAL A 60 10.79 4.08 3.85
CA VAL A 60 10.84 2.70 3.36
C VAL A 60 10.40 2.61 1.90
N TRP A 61 9.29 3.27 1.55
CA TRP A 61 8.79 3.34 0.19
C TRP A 61 9.45 4.46 -0.60
N PRO A 62 9.62 4.34 -1.93
CA PRO A 62 10.15 5.42 -2.75
C PRO A 62 9.37 6.74 -2.57
N HIS A 63 10.05 7.78 -2.07
CA HIS A 63 9.43 9.02 -1.62
C HIS A 63 8.62 9.74 -2.71
N GLU A 64 9.19 9.85 -3.93
CA GLU A 64 8.57 10.59 -5.04
C GLU A 64 7.22 9.99 -5.49
N GLY A 65 6.98 8.70 -5.23
CA GLY A 65 5.76 7.99 -5.62
C GLY A 65 4.76 7.73 -4.50
N LEU A 66 5.17 7.84 -3.23
CA LEU A 66 4.40 7.28 -2.10
C LEU A 66 2.98 7.83 -2.01
N LYS A 67 2.77 9.14 -2.12
CA LYS A 67 1.43 9.73 -2.04
C LYS A 67 0.52 9.28 -3.18
N GLY A 68 1.07 9.17 -4.40
CA GLY A 68 0.36 8.65 -5.56
C GLY A 68 -0.02 7.19 -5.37
N ASP A 69 0.92 6.38 -4.92
CA ASP A 69 0.72 4.95 -4.69
C ASP A 69 -0.31 4.69 -3.58
N LEU A 70 -0.27 5.45 -2.47
CA LEU A 70 -1.31 5.40 -1.43
C LEU A 70 -2.69 5.77 -1.98
N THR A 71 -2.77 6.75 -2.88
CA THR A 71 -4.03 7.13 -3.51
C THR A 71 -4.58 6.00 -4.38
N LEU A 72 -3.70 5.33 -5.14
CA LEU A 72 -4.07 4.13 -5.92
C LEU A 72 -4.51 2.98 -5.01
N GLY A 73 -3.80 2.73 -3.90
CA GLY A 73 -4.15 1.70 -2.91
C GLY A 73 -5.54 1.90 -2.30
N ILE A 74 -5.83 3.15 -1.89
CA ILE A 74 -7.15 3.55 -1.37
C ILE A 74 -8.24 3.30 -2.42
N ALA A 75 -8.03 3.75 -3.66
CA ALA A 75 -8.98 3.57 -4.75
C ALA A 75 -9.18 2.08 -5.10
N ALA A 76 -8.14 1.26 -5.04
CA ALA A 76 -8.22 -0.18 -5.25
C ALA A 76 -9.04 -0.87 -4.16
N LEU A 77 -8.79 -0.58 -2.88
CA LEU A 77 -9.58 -1.16 -1.78
C LEU A 77 -11.06 -0.73 -1.83
N GLN A 78 -11.33 0.52 -2.23
CA GLN A 78 -12.69 0.98 -2.49
C GLN A 78 -13.38 0.18 -3.60
N GLN A 79 -12.67 -0.15 -4.68
CA GLN A 79 -13.18 -1.03 -5.72
C GLN A 79 -13.41 -2.45 -5.21
N VAL A 80 -12.47 -3.02 -4.45
CA VAL A 80 -12.59 -4.37 -3.86
C VAL A 80 -13.84 -4.48 -2.99
N LEU A 81 -14.17 -3.44 -2.21
CA LEU A 81 -15.40 -3.39 -1.40
C LEU A 81 -16.70 -3.42 -2.22
N THR A 82 -16.64 -3.21 -3.54
CA THR A 82 -17.82 -3.34 -4.42
C THR A 82 -18.02 -4.75 -4.97
N ASP A 83 -17.01 -5.62 -4.83
CA ASP A 83 -17.08 -7.02 -5.25
C ASP A 83 -17.68 -7.88 -4.14
N ASN A 84 -18.97 -8.20 -4.25
CA ASN A 84 -19.68 -9.05 -3.29
C ASN A 84 -19.28 -10.53 -3.36
N GLU A 85 -18.70 -11.00 -4.48
CA GLU A 85 -18.21 -12.39 -4.60
C GLU A 85 -16.94 -12.55 -3.76
N TYR A 86 -16.04 -11.56 -3.81
CA TYR A 86 -14.88 -11.51 -2.93
C TYR A 86 -15.24 -11.13 -1.48
N CYS A 87 -16.10 -10.14 -1.29
CA CYS A 87 -16.58 -9.70 0.04
C CYS A 87 -17.72 -10.58 0.58
N TYR A 88 -17.57 -11.91 0.50
CA TYR A 88 -18.61 -12.87 0.88
C TYR A 88 -18.88 -12.96 2.40
N SER A 89 -18.04 -12.36 3.23
CA SER A 89 -18.21 -12.34 4.70
C SER A 89 -18.02 -10.95 5.29
N GLU A 90 -18.70 -10.71 6.42
CA GLU A 90 -18.56 -9.47 7.19
C GLU A 90 -17.14 -9.29 7.73
N GLU A 91 -16.43 -10.38 8.05
CA GLU A 91 -15.04 -10.37 8.52
C GLU A 91 -14.09 -9.82 7.44
N ILE A 92 -14.14 -10.37 6.22
CA ILE A 92 -13.34 -9.87 5.09
C ILE A 92 -13.63 -8.40 4.81
N THR A 93 -14.92 -8.03 4.82
CA THR A 93 -15.34 -6.64 4.58
C THR A 93 -14.83 -5.70 5.68
N ALA A 94 -14.84 -6.13 6.93
CA ALA A 94 -14.32 -5.36 8.07
C ALA A 94 -12.80 -5.18 7.97
N ASP A 95 -12.07 -6.24 7.63
CA ASP A 95 -10.61 -6.17 7.44
C ASP A 95 -10.24 -5.17 6.33
N ILE A 96 -10.89 -5.24 5.17
CA ILE A 96 -10.62 -4.32 4.05
C ILE A 96 -10.93 -2.88 4.43
N ARG A 97 -11.95 -2.63 5.24
CA ARG A 97 -12.26 -1.28 5.75
C ARG A 97 -11.19 -0.78 6.73
N ALA A 98 -10.65 -1.65 7.58
CA ALA A 98 -9.56 -1.29 8.47
C ALA A 98 -8.26 -1.00 7.69
N GLU A 99 -7.97 -1.82 6.68
CA GLU A 99 -6.87 -1.62 5.73
C GLU A 99 -7.00 -0.27 4.99
N LEU A 100 -8.20 0.05 4.51
CA LEU A 100 -8.53 1.31 3.85
C LEU A 100 -8.27 2.51 4.78
N LEU A 101 -8.80 2.47 6.01
CA LEU A 101 -8.62 3.53 6.99
C LEU A 101 -7.13 3.75 7.29
N GLN A 102 -6.36 2.67 7.45
CA GLN A 102 -4.92 2.76 7.70
C GLN A 102 -4.16 3.46 6.55
N LEU A 103 -4.53 3.19 5.30
CA LEU A 103 -3.93 3.88 4.15
C LEU A 103 -4.35 5.35 4.07
N GLU A 104 -5.59 5.68 4.43
CA GLU A 104 -6.08 7.06 4.50
C GLU A 104 -5.32 7.87 5.54
N GLU A 105 -5.24 7.37 6.78
CA GLU A 105 -4.48 8.00 7.87
C GLU A 105 -3.01 8.23 7.48
N ARG A 106 -2.40 7.23 6.86
CA ARG A 106 -1.01 7.32 6.40
C ARG A 106 -0.83 8.38 5.32
N LYS A 107 -1.75 8.49 4.37
CA LYS A 107 -1.71 9.53 3.32
C LYS A 107 -1.81 10.93 3.90
N GLU A 108 -2.63 11.12 4.93
CA GLU A 108 -2.78 12.39 5.64
C GLU A 108 -1.49 12.77 6.37
N ASN A 109 -0.86 11.81 7.05
CA ASN A 109 0.35 12.01 7.85
C ASN A 109 1.61 12.32 7.02
N ILE A 110 1.61 12.07 5.70
CA ILE A 110 2.73 12.45 4.80
C ILE A 110 2.74 13.96 4.48
N ILE A 111 1.63 14.67 4.74
CA ILE A 111 1.48 16.10 4.45
C ILE A 111 1.86 16.97 5.67
N GLY A 112 2.11 16.35 6.83
CA GLY A 112 2.49 17.00 8.09
C GLY A 112 3.98 17.30 8.22
#